data_AF-A0A420I3L1-F1
#
_entry.id   AF-A0A420I3L1-F1
#
_cell.length_a   1.000
_cell.length_b   1.000
_cell.length_c   1.000
_cell.angle_alpha   90.00
_cell.angle_beta   90.00
_cell.angle_gamma   90.00
#
_symmetry.space_group_name_H-M   'P 1'
#
loop_
_entity.id
_entity.type
_entity.pdbx_description
1 polymer ?
#
loop_
_entity_poly.entity_id
_entity_poly.type
_entity_poly.pdbx_seq_one_letter_code
_entity_poly.pdbx_strand_id
1 'polypeptide(L)' 'MPGTISNAPTVALSFANNFWGKDDAGVEPLLQRMHNAKQTCDELKAFYSCASITGSKMPNTNH' A
#
# COMPACT_ATOMS: atom_id res chain seq x y z
N MET A 1 -23.88 -7.04 -21.29
CA MET A 1 -24.64 -7.68 -20.19
C MET A 1 -25.24 -6.57 -19.34
N PRO A 2 -26.57 -6.39 -19.27
CA PRO A 2 -27.20 -5.46 -18.34
C PRO A 2 -27.29 -6.13 -16.97
N GLY A 3 -26.50 -5.68 -16.02
CA GLY A 3 -26.51 -6.22 -14.65
C GLY A 3 -25.59 -5.43 -13.75
N THR A 4 -26.13 -5.04 -12.59
CA THR A 4 -25.44 -4.53 -11.39
C THR A 4 -24.91 -3.09 -11.43
N ILE A 5 -25.81 -2.10 -11.35
CA ILE A 5 -25.52 -0.84 -10.63
C ILE A 5 -26.61 -0.62 -9.56
N SER A 6 -26.98 -1.68 -8.84
CA SER A 6 -27.89 -1.57 -7.71
C SER A 6 -27.06 -1.12 -6.50
N ASN A 7 -27.20 0.15 -6.12
CA ASN A 7 -26.54 0.82 -4.99
C ASN A 7 -25.06 1.19 -5.18
N ALA A 8 -24.78 2.13 -6.08
CA ALA A 8 -23.62 2.99 -5.83
C ALA A 8 -23.87 3.77 -4.51
N PRO A 9 -22.89 3.87 -3.61
CA PRO A 9 -23.06 4.59 -2.35
C PRO A 9 -23.38 6.06 -2.64
N THR A 10 -24.48 6.55 -2.07
CA THR A 10 -24.95 7.95 -2.24
C THR A 10 -23.91 8.96 -1.74
N VAL A 11 -22.99 8.53 -0.88
CA VAL A 11 -21.90 9.33 -0.34
C VAL A 11 -20.57 8.72 -0.78
N ALA A 12 -19.59 9.57 -1.12
CA ALA A 12 -18.27 9.13 -1.53
C ALA A 12 -17.64 8.21 -0.46
N LEU A 13 -17.07 7.08 -0.89
CA LEU A 13 -16.33 6.14 -0.03
C LEU A 13 -14.95 6.73 0.35
N SER A 14 -14.97 7.83 1.10
CA SER A 14 -13.79 8.49 1.62
C SER A 14 -13.48 7.98 3.03
N PHE A 15 -12.23 8.16 3.48
CA PHE A 15 -11.85 7.87 4.86
C PHE A 15 -12.72 8.65 5.86
N ALA A 16 -13.00 9.91 5.56
CA ALA A 16 -13.84 10.79 6.37
C ALA A 16 -15.30 10.30 6.48
N ASN A 17 -15.74 9.39 5.62
CA ASN A 17 -17.10 8.85 5.58
C ASN A 17 -17.19 7.38 6.01
N ASN A 18 -16.13 6.77 6.52
CA ASN A 18 -16.16 5.34 6.89
C ASN A 18 -15.34 4.99 8.14
N PHE A 19 -14.47 5.88 8.60
CA PHE A 19 -13.56 5.63 9.72
C PHE A 19 -13.93 6.52 10.90
N TRP A 20 -15.16 6.33 11.37
CA TRP A 20 -15.68 6.91 12.61
C TRP A 20 -16.10 5.79 13.55
N GLY A 21 -16.34 6.14 14.80
CA GLY A 21 -16.83 5.21 15.79
C GLY A 21 -16.87 5.88 17.15
N LYS A 22 -17.56 5.25 18.09
CA LYS A 22 -17.51 5.67 19.48
C LYS A 22 -16.06 5.59 19.98
N ASP A 23 -15.65 6.54 20.80
CA ASP A 23 -14.31 6.58 21.43
C ASP A 23 -13.17 6.56 20.39
N ASP A 24 -13.35 7.29 19.27
CA ASP A 24 -12.37 7.43 18.19
C ASP A 24 -11.91 6.10 17.55
N ALA A 25 -12.76 5.06 17.59
CA ALA A 25 -12.42 3.71 17.10
C ALA A 25 -11.97 3.64 15.61
N GLY A 26 -12.22 4.68 14.81
CA GLY A 26 -11.74 4.78 13.43
C GLY A 26 -10.26 5.17 13.31
N VAL A 27 -9.65 5.76 14.34
CA VAL A 27 -8.26 6.26 14.30
C VAL A 27 -7.25 5.12 14.29
N GLU A 28 -7.40 4.14 15.18
CA GLU A 28 -6.45 3.03 15.30
C GLU A 28 -6.33 2.22 13.99
N PRO A 29 -7.44 1.79 13.33
CA PRO A 29 -7.35 1.10 12.04
C PRO A 29 -6.71 1.96 10.93
N LEU A 30 -6.95 3.29 10.93
CA LEU A 30 -6.33 4.20 9.97
C LEU A 30 -4.81 4.26 10.17
N LEU A 31 -4.37 4.46 11.41
CA LEU A 31 -2.95 4.55 11.74
C LEU A 31 -2.22 3.23 11.47
N GLN A 32 -2.82 2.10 11.85
CA GLN A 32 -2.26 0.78 11.56
C GLN A 32 -2.13 0.54 10.04
N ARG A 33 -3.13 0.95 9.25
CA ARG A 33 -3.05 0.86 7.79
C ARG A 33 -1.92 1.72 7.22
N MET A 34 -1.72 2.93 7.73
CA MET A 34 -0.61 3.80 7.31
C MET A 34 0.76 3.21 7.67
N HIS A 35 0.89 2.63 8.86
CA HIS A 35 2.09 1.90 9.27
C HIS A 35 2.41 0.74 8.30
N ASN A 36 1.41 -0.08 7.99
CA ASN A 36 1.58 -1.21 7.07
C ASN A 36 1.94 -0.75 5.65
N ALA A 37 1.35 0.35 5.18
CA ALA A 37 1.69 0.90 3.87
C ALA A 37 3.16 1.31 3.77
N LYS A 38 3.71 1.93 4.83
CA LYS A 38 5.15 2.24 4.91
C LYS A 38 5.99 0.97 4.78
N GLN A 39 5.67 -0.08 5.56
CA GLN A 39 6.39 -1.34 5.51
C GLN A 39 6.39 -1.92 4.09
N THR A 40 5.25 -1.96 3.41
CA THR A 40 5.16 -2.43 2.03
C THR A 40 6.03 -1.58 1.08
N CYS A 41 6.06 -0.26 1.24
CA CYS A 41 6.93 0.61 0.43
C CYS A 41 8.42 0.34 0.68
N ASP A 42 8.82 0.11 1.93
CA ASP A 42 10.20 -0.21 2.30
C ASP A 42 10.63 -1.57 1.72
N GLU A 43 9.75 -2.56 1.75
CA GLU A 43 9.97 -3.88 1.13
C GLU A 43 10.12 -3.77 -0.39
N LEU A 44 9.26 -3.00 -1.06
CA LEU A 44 9.38 -2.74 -2.51
C LEU A 44 10.70 -2.04 -2.83
N LYS A 45 11.09 -1.04 -2.05
CA LYS A 45 12.36 -0.33 -2.24
C LYS A 45 13.56 -1.27 -2.07
N ALA A 46 13.54 -2.13 -1.06
CA ALA A 46 14.57 -3.14 -0.84
C ALA A 46 14.64 -4.14 -2.01
N PHE A 47 13.48 -4.59 -2.52
CA PHE A 47 13.40 -5.47 -3.68
C PHE A 47 14.04 -4.84 -4.93
N TYR A 48 13.68 -3.60 -5.29
CA TYR A 48 14.27 -2.92 -6.43
C TYR A 48 15.75 -2.57 -6.25
N SER A 49 16.18 -2.28 -5.01
CA SER A 49 17.59 -2.03 -4.70
C SER A 49 18.44 -3.31 -4.76
N CYS A 50 17.88 -4.46 -4.40
CA CYS A 50 18.55 -5.75 -4.57
C CYS A 50 18.64 -6.15 -6.05
N ALA A 51 17.55 -5.96 -6.81
CA ALA A 51 17.53 -6.22 -8.25
C ALA A 51 18.52 -5.34 -9.04
N SER A 52 18.80 -4.12 -8.59
CA SER A 52 19.84 -3.27 -9.20
C SER A 52 21.26 -3.72 -8.84
N ILE A 53 21.47 -4.29 -7.66
CA ILE A 53 22.76 -4.84 -7.22
C ILE A 53 23.12 -6.11 -7.99
N THR A 54 22.15 -6.99 -8.30
CA THR A 54 22.42 -8.22 -9.08
C THR A 54 22.71 -7.96 -10.57
N GLY A 55 22.49 -6.74 -11.06
CA GLY A 55 22.79 -6.31 -12.44
C GLY A 55 24.15 -5.63 -12.63
N SER A 56 24.89 -5.32 -11.55
CA SER A 56 26.16 -4.60 -11.65
C SER A 56 27.35 -5.57 -11.64
N LYS A 57 27.81 -5.90 -12.85
CA LYS A 57 29.10 -6.52 -13.23
C LYS A 57 29.57 -7.72 -12.37
N MET A 58 29.52 -8.90 -12.99
CA MET A 58 30.55 -9.93 -12.75
C MET A 58 31.94 -9.25 -12.75
N PRO A 59 32.75 -9.36 -11.68
CA PRO A 59 34.12 -8.88 -11.71
C PRO A 59 34.85 -9.62 -12.82
N ASN A 60 35.23 -8.88 -13.85
CA ASN A 60 36.11 -9.36 -14.90
C ASN A 60 37.48 -9.67 -14.26
N THR A 61 37.71 -10.93 -13.90
CA THR A 61 39.02 -11.43 -13.50
C THR A 61 39.88 -11.58 -14.75
N ASN A 62 40.49 -10.48 -15.19
CA ASN A 62 41.65 -10.49 -16.08
C ASN A 62 42.80 -9.80 -15.33
N HIS A 63 43.51 -10.58 -14.50
CA HIS A 63 44.97 -10.61 -14.40
C HIS A 63 45.42 -11.67 -13.39
#